data_AF-I3XTB7-F1
#
_entry.id   AF-I3XTB7-F1
#
_cell.length_a   1.000
_cell.length_b   1.000
_cell.length_c   1.000
_cell.angle_alpha   90.00
_cell.angle_beta   90.00
_cell.angle_gamma   90.00
#
_symmetry.space_group_name_H-M   'P 1'
#
loop_
_entity.id
_entity.type
_entity.pdbx_description
1 polymer ?
#
loop_
_entity_poly.entity_id
_entity_poly.type
_entity_poly.pdbx_seq_one_letter_code
_entity_poly.pdbx_strand_id
1 'polypeptide(L)' 'MVSSRDLIILEKYSLLNEQRYRLCVKGTNIVVNVEATSDDEAFRKALEVLDNIGLNDEALERIRGKVGAHAKC' A
#
# COMPACT_ATOMS: atom_id res chain seq x y z
N MET A 1 -5.56 12.59 -4.29
CA MET A 1 -4.30 11.84 -4.17
C MET A 1 -4.55 10.68 -3.22
N VAL A 2 -3.96 9.52 -3.52
CA VAL A 2 -3.99 8.35 -2.65
C VAL A 2 -3.50 8.73 -1.27
N SER A 3 -4.21 8.29 -0.24
CA SER A 3 -3.97 8.70 1.14
C SER A 3 -3.76 7.51 2.07
N SER A 4 -3.32 7.75 3.30
CA SER A 4 -3.19 6.69 4.32
C SER A 4 -4.51 5.98 4.60
N ARG A 5 -5.66 6.60 4.35
CA ARG A 5 -6.99 5.98 4.49
C ARG A 5 -7.24 4.90 3.45
N ASP A 6 -6.54 4.96 2.32
CA ASP A 6 -6.57 3.96 1.25
C ASP A 6 -5.63 2.79 1.53
N LEU A 7 -4.87 2.82 2.62
CA LEU A 7 -3.88 1.80 2.95
C LEU A 7 -4.32 0.98 4.17
N ILE A 8 -3.94 -0.30 4.19
CA ILE A 8 -3.98 -1.16 5.37
C ILE A 8 -2.66 -1.91 5.51
N ILE A 9 -2.19 -2.10 6.74
CA ILE A 9 -1.05 -2.98 7.01
C ILE A 9 -1.58 -4.43 7.02
N LEU A 10 -1.09 -5.26 6.11
CA LEU A 10 -1.40 -6.69 6.07
C LEU A 10 -0.49 -7.49 7.02
N GLU A 11 0.79 -7.14 7.07
CA GLU A 11 1.80 -7.93 7.74
C GLU A 11 2.99 -7.06 8.17
N LYS A 12 3.56 -7.41 9.32
CA LYS A 12 4.84 -6.90 9.82
C LYS A 12 5.75 -8.09 10.01
N TYR A 13 6.93 -8.07 9.43
CA TYR A 13 7.87 -9.19 9.47
C TYR A 13 9.31 -8.68 9.50
N SER A 14 10.23 -9.56 9.93
CA SER A 14 11.65 -9.25 9.94
C SER A 14 12.37 -10.10 8.90
N LEU A 15 13.25 -9.46 8.11
CA LEU A 15 14.11 -10.13 7.14
C LEU A 15 15.50 -9.51 7.20
N LEU A 16 16.54 -10.31 7.40
CA LEU A 16 17.93 -9.81 7.51
C LEU A 16 18.11 -8.71 8.57
N ASN A 17 17.42 -8.83 9.71
CA ASN A 17 17.38 -7.83 10.80
C ASN A 17 16.69 -6.49 10.45
N GLU A 18 16.06 -6.39 9.28
CA GLU A 18 15.24 -5.25 8.91
C GLU A 18 13.76 -5.51 9.21
N GLN A 19 13.07 -4.53 9.79
CA GLN A 19 11.62 -4.57 9.95
C GLN A 19 10.94 -4.15 8.64
N ARG A 20 10.04 -5.00 8.15
CA ARG A 20 9.34 -4.82 6.89
C ARG A 20 7.83 -4.88 7.09
N TYR A 21 7.16 -4.03 6.34
CA TYR A 21 5.73 -3.85 6.36
C TYR A 21 5.17 -4.15 4.98
N ARG A 22 4.12 -4.96 4.91
CA ARG A 22 3.32 -5.13 3.70
C ARG A 22 2.06 -4.29 3.86
N LEU A 23 1.92 -3.25 3.04
CA LEU A 23 0.74 -2.42 3.00
C LEU A 23 -0.06 -2.74 1.75
N CYS A 24 -1.37 -2.79 1.86
CA CYS A 24 -2.28 -3.06 0.75
C CYS A 24 -3.15 -1.84 0.49
N VAL A 25 -3.35 -1.53 -0.79
CA VAL A 25 -4.24 -0.44 -1.21
C VAL A 25 -5.66 -0.97 -1.28
N LYS A 26 -6.56 -0.44 -0.44
CA LYS A 26 -7.94 -0.88 -0.30
C LYS A 26 -8.70 -0.89 -1.63
N GLY A 27 -9.49 -1.93 -1.85
CA GLY A 27 -10.21 -2.23 -3.07
C GLY A 27 -9.33 -2.72 -4.22
N THR A 28 -8.10 -3.17 -3.95
CA THR A 28 -7.15 -3.60 -4.99
C THR A 28 -6.32 -4.82 -4.58
N ASN A 29 -5.49 -5.29 -5.51
CA ASN A 29 -4.47 -6.32 -5.24
C ASN A 29 -3.05 -5.73 -5.13
N ILE A 30 -2.94 -4.39 -5.05
CA ILE A 30 -1.66 -3.70 -4.94
C ILE A 30 -1.16 -3.87 -3.51
N VAL A 31 0.01 -4.49 -3.38
CA VAL A 31 0.73 -4.61 -2.12
C VAL A 31 2.09 -3.94 -2.26
N VAL A 32 2.36 -2.99 -1.37
CA VAL A 32 3.63 -2.27 -1.26
C VAL A 32 4.38 -2.82 -0.07
N ASN A 33 5.62 -3.27 -0.30
CA ASN A 33 6.51 -3.68 0.78
C ASN A 33 7.47 -2.53 1.07
N VAL A 34 7.56 -2.11 2.33
CA VAL A 34 8.50 -1.07 2.77
C VAL A 34 9.25 -1.52 4.00
N GLU A 35 10.51 -1.13 4.11
CA GLU A 35 11.24 -1.18 5.37
C GLU A 35 10.82 0.02 6.23
N ALA A 36 10.46 -0.22 7.49
CA ALA A 36 10.05 0.81 8.43
C ALA A 36 10.20 0.32 9.87
N THR A 37 10.32 1.26 10.80
CA THR A 37 10.44 1.02 12.25
C THR A 37 9.15 1.34 13.02
N SER A 38 8.16 1.95 12.34
CA SER A 38 6.86 2.27 12.89
C SER A 38 5.78 2.24 11.81
N ASP A 39 4.52 2.16 12.24
CA ASP A 39 3.36 2.14 11.35
C ASP A 39 3.26 3.46 10.57
N ASP A 40 3.47 4.60 11.22
CA ASP A 40 3.46 5.92 10.58
C ASP A 40 4.53 6.05 9.50
N GLU A 41 5.75 5.55 9.77
CA GLU A 41 6.83 5.52 8.79
C GLU A 41 6.47 4.62 7.61
N ALA A 42 5.85 3.47 7.89
CA ALA A 42 5.40 2.53 6.86
C ALA A 42 4.34 3.14 5.94
N PHE A 43 3.34 3.84 6.50
CA PHE A 43 2.33 4.56 5.70
C PHE A 43 2.96 5.66 4.85
N ARG A 44 3.84 6.48 5.42
CA ARG A 44 4.52 7.56 4.69
C ARG A 44 5.33 7.01 3.52
N LYS A 45 6.19 6.01 3.76
CA LYS A 45 7.01 5.38 2.71
C LYS A 45 6.15 4.70 1.63
N ALA A 46 5.05 4.06 2.02
CA ALA A 46 4.15 3.46 1.05
C ALA A 46 3.51 4.52 0.14
N LEU A 47 3.08 5.65 0.70
CA LEU A 47 2.54 6.77 -0.08
C LEU A 47 3.59 7.36 -1.02
N GLU A 48 4.84 7.53 -0.58
CA GLU A 48 5.94 7.96 -1.44
C GLU A 48 6.16 7.00 -2.62
N VAL A 49 6.12 5.69 -2.37
CA VAL A 49 6.23 4.68 -3.45
C VAL A 49 5.06 4.80 -4.43
N LEU A 50 3.82 4.95 -3.93
CA LEU A 50 2.62 5.05 -4.76
C LEU A 50 2.60 6.34 -5.61
N ASP A 51 3.09 7.45 -5.05
CA ASP A 51 3.25 8.71 -5.76
C ASP A 51 4.32 8.60 -6.86
N ASN A 52 5.47 8.00 -6.54
CA ASN A 52 6.57 7.79 -7.48
C ASN A 52 6.20 6.92 -8.70
N ILE A 53 5.28 5.96 -8.54
CA ILE A 53 4.75 5.15 -9.65
C ILE A 53 3.58 5.82 -10.38
N GLY A 54 3.14 6.99 -9.93
CA GLY A 54 2.04 7.74 -10.53
C GLY A 54 0.66 7.16 -10.26
N LEU A 55 0.47 6.44 -9.14
CA LEU A 55 -0.86 5.96 -8.75
C LEU A 55 -1.69 7.13 -8.23
N ASN A 56 -2.38 7.82 -9.13
CA ASN A 56 -3.33 8.87 -8.81
C ASN A 56 -4.74 8.32 -8.58
N ASP A 57 -5.67 9.20 -8.19
CA ASP A 57 -7.05 8.81 -7.84
C ASP A 57 -7.78 8.16 -9.03
N GLU A 58 -7.60 8.70 -10.23
CA GLU A 58 -8.22 8.15 -11.44
C GLU A 58 -7.72 6.72 -11.74
N ALA A 59 -6.41 6.51 -11.65
CA ALA A 59 -5.81 5.19 -11.83
C ALA A 59 -6.28 4.21 -10.75
N LEU A 60 -6.36 4.66 -9.49
CA LEU A 60 -6.84 3.84 -8.39
C LEU A 60 -8.29 3.40 -8.59
N GLU A 61 -9.19 4.31 -8.96
CA GLU A 61 -10.59 3.97 -9.23
C GLU A 61 -10.75 3.01 -10.42
N ARG A 62 -9.94 3.19 -11.47
CA ARG A 62 -9.92 2.25 -12.60
C ARG A 62 -9.48 0.85 -12.18
N ILE A 63 -8.53 0.74 -11.25
CA ILE A 63 -8.08 -0.55 -10.72
C ILE A 63 -9.18 -1.17 -9.85
N ARG A 64 -9.79 -0.40 -8.95
CA ARG A 64 -10.92 -0.84 -8.12
C ARG A 64 -12.07 -1.39 -8.97
N GLY A 65 -12.43 -0.69 -10.04
CA GLY A 65 -13.46 -1.14 -10.98
C GLY A 65 -13.13 -2.45 -11.71
N LYS A 66 -11.84 -2.73 -11.97
CA LYS A 66 -11.40 -3.98 -12.61
C LYS A 66 -11.31 -5.16 -11.64
N VAL A 67 -10.85 -4.91 -10.43
CA VAL A 67 -10.64 -5.94 -9.42
C VAL A 67 -11.97 -6.32 -8.76
N GLY A 68 -12.84 -5.35 -8.49
CA GLY A 68 -14.19 -5.58 -7.96
C GLY A 68 -14.18 -6.46 -6.70
N ALA A 69 -14.98 -7.52 -6.71
CA ALA A 69 -15.12 -8.46 -5.60
C ALA A 69 -13.88 -9.35 -5.35
N HIS A 70 -12.87 -9.31 -6.22
CA HIS A 70 -11.64 -10.09 -6.10
C HIS A 70 -10.49 -9.32 -5.45
N ALA A 71 -10.81 -8.20 -4.80
CA ALA A 71 -9.84 -7.38 -4.11
C ALA A 71 -9.30 -8.12 -2.87
N LYS A 72 -7.98 -8.15 -2.75
CA LYS A 72 -7.28 -8.77 -1.62
C LYS A 72 -7.53 -7.98 -0.34
N CYS A 73 -7.61 -6.67 -0.49
CA CYS A 73 -8.07 -5.69 0.47
C CYS A 73 -8.76 -4.58 -0.34
#